data_AF-A0A2H6N0J5-F1
#
_entry.id   AF-A0A2H6N0J5-F1
#
_cell.length_a   1.000
_cell.length_b   1.000
_cell.length_c   1.000
_cell.angle_alpha   90.00
_cell.angle_beta   90.00
_cell.angle_gamma   90.00
#
_symmetry.space_group_name_H-M   'P 1'
#
loop_
_entity.id
_entity.type
_entity.pdbx_description
1 polymer ?
#
loop_
_entity_poly.entity_id
_entity_poly.type
_entity_poly.pdbx_seq_one_letter_code
_entity_poly.pdbx_strand_id
1 'polypeptide(L)'
;LEESPETKFMMVSSKQKVKCQRLPKSIKKSLESKIHWTIITILYEITQDYNKTEKHLNILKERLLKCIETLEVPVDELNYLSSVEKVLKEEKKKYILMEEGLKHLEEEISKDLLTLHTVDDKIQILQKKIKALKHELTTLEAEADELFHRDVNHDLGLPGLSVEYFKLPALQNEVLKIENPHALLDDMNIIKQSDEMKNMMEFLEQLYEMADHQCTEEQ
;
A
#
# COMPACT_ATOMS: atom_id res chain seq x y z
N LEU A 1 83.28 37.67 47.41
CA LEU A 1 82.70 39.00 47.13
C LEU A 1 81.83 38.85 45.90
N GLU A 2 80.78 39.66 45.83
CA GLU A 2 79.69 39.70 44.82
C GLU A 2 78.54 38.72 45.10
N GLU A 3 77.54 39.16 45.88
CA GLU A 3 76.40 40.05 45.55
C GLU A 3 75.23 39.31 44.88
N SER A 4 74.09 39.43 45.56
CA SER A 4 72.77 38.96 45.16
C SER A 4 72.24 39.76 43.97
N PRO A 5 71.23 39.22 43.25
CA PRO A 5 70.11 40.08 42.90
C PRO A 5 68.78 39.48 43.38
N GLU A 6 68.12 40.27 44.21
CA GLU A 6 66.75 40.14 44.65
C GLU A 6 65.79 39.99 43.46
N THR A 7 65.18 38.82 43.34
CA THR A 7 63.98 38.66 42.50
C THR A 7 62.78 39.06 43.34
N LYS A 8 62.34 40.31 43.15
CA LYS A 8 61.11 40.86 43.72
C LYS A 8 59.94 39.94 43.39
N PHE A 9 59.42 39.24 44.39
CA PHE A 9 58.11 38.62 44.29
C PHE A 9 57.07 39.74 44.17
N MET A 10 56.64 40.00 42.93
CA MET A 10 55.53 40.89 42.67
C MET A 10 54.28 40.23 43.24
N MET A 11 53.87 40.71 44.42
CA MET A 11 52.66 40.30 45.10
C MET A 11 51.47 40.80 44.26
N VAL A 12 50.99 39.96 43.34
CA VAL A 12 49.76 40.23 42.58
C VAL A 12 48.59 40.04 43.55
N SER A 13 48.22 41.13 44.22
CA SER A 13 46.99 41.20 45.00
C SER A 13 45.80 41.28 44.04
N SER A 14 45.29 40.12 43.59
CA SER A 14 43.97 40.03 42.98
C SER A 14 42.95 39.63 44.05
N LYS A 15 42.41 40.63 44.75
CA LYS A 15 41.26 40.46 45.65
C LYS A 15 39.98 40.44 44.82
N GLN A 16 39.71 39.33 44.13
CA GLN A 16 38.35 39.00 43.72
C GLN A 16 37.96 37.76 44.52
N LYS A 17 37.21 37.99 45.61
CA LYS A 17 36.72 36.91 46.48
C LYS A 17 35.79 36.03 45.67
N VAL A 18 36.31 34.95 45.08
CA VAL A 18 35.51 33.84 44.57
C VAL A 18 34.62 33.39 45.72
N LYS A 19 33.30 33.42 45.52
CA LYS A 19 32.36 32.84 46.48
C LYS A 19 32.56 31.33 46.40
N CYS A 20 33.40 30.80 47.29
CA CYS A 20 33.59 29.38 47.44
C CYS A 20 32.48 28.84 48.36
N GLN A 21 31.89 27.70 48.00
CA GLN A 21 30.86 27.04 48.80
C GLN A 21 31.32 25.63 49.13
N ARG A 22 31.05 25.18 50.36
CA ARG A 22 31.24 23.77 50.73
C ARG A 22 30.37 22.88 49.86
N LEU A 23 30.93 21.74 49.47
CA LEU A 23 30.21 20.72 48.70
C LEU A 23 28.85 20.36 49.34
N PRO A 24 27.77 20.36 48.54
CA PRO A 24 26.45 19.92 48.97
C PRO A 24 26.45 18.49 49.52
N LYS A 25 25.61 18.22 50.53
CA LYS A 25 25.49 16.88 51.17
C LYS A 25 25.12 15.77 50.18
N SER A 26 24.33 16.07 49.15
CA SER A 26 23.92 15.10 48.11
C SER A 26 25.11 14.60 47.28
N ILE A 27 25.99 15.51 46.85
CA ILE A 27 27.19 15.19 46.06
C ILE A 27 28.17 14.38 46.92
N LYS A 28 28.35 14.75 48.20
CA LYS A 28 29.18 14.01 49.14
C LYS A 28 28.72 12.55 49.28
N LYS A 29 27.42 12.33 49.45
CA LYS A 29 26.85 10.98 49.56
C LYS A 29 27.02 10.17 48.27
N SER A 30 26.85 10.81 47.11
CA SER A 30 27.10 10.17 45.82
C SER A 30 28.57 9.79 45.62
N LEU A 31 29.49 10.67 46.02
CA LEU A 31 30.93 10.43 45.92
C LEU A 31 31.38 9.33 46.86
N GLU A 32 30.89 9.34 48.10
CA GLU A 32 31.13 8.26 49.07
C GLU A 32 30.64 6.91 48.54
N SER A 33 29.43 6.88 47.97
CA SER A 33 28.86 5.66 47.39
C SER A 33 29.73 5.15 46.23
N LYS A 34 30.19 6.06 45.36
CA LYS A 34 31.05 5.69 44.22
C LYS A 34 32.40 5.15 44.68
N ILE A 35 33.06 5.81 45.65
CA ILE A 35 34.30 5.33 46.27
C ILE A 35 34.09 3.96 46.91
N HIS A 36 32.98 3.76 47.64
CA HIS A 36 32.67 2.49 48.27
C HIS A 36 32.48 1.36 47.25
N TRP A 37 31.75 1.60 46.16
CA TRP A 37 31.60 0.64 45.08
C TRP A 37 32.93 0.31 44.40
N THR A 38 33.77 1.31 44.12
CA THR A 38 35.10 1.08 43.55
C THR A 38 35.98 0.24 44.47
N ILE A 39 35.93 0.47 45.79
CA ILE A 39 36.62 -0.38 46.78
C ILE A 39 36.10 -1.81 46.70
N ILE A 40 34.78 -2.03 46.63
CA ILE A 40 34.21 -3.38 46.49
C ILE A 40 34.70 -4.06 45.21
N THR A 41 34.70 -3.36 44.07
CA THR A 41 35.20 -3.90 42.80
C THR A 41 36.67 -4.31 42.89
N ILE A 42 37.52 -3.45 43.45
CA ILE A 42 38.95 -3.74 43.65
C ILE A 42 39.12 -4.94 44.59
N LEU A 43 38.35 -5.00 45.68
CA LEU A 43 38.41 -6.12 46.63
C LEU A 43 37.94 -7.44 46.03
N TYR A 44 37.03 -7.40 45.05
CA TYR A 44 36.59 -8.58 44.32
C TYR A 44 37.67 -9.14 43.39
N GLU A 45 38.51 -8.27 42.81
CA GLU A 45 39.60 -8.66 41.91
C GLU A 45 40.85 -9.20 42.65
N ILE A 46 40.99 -8.92 43.94
CA ILE A 46 42.15 -9.30 44.74
C ILE A 46 42.00 -10.70 45.33
N THR A 47 42.95 -11.59 45.03
CA THR A 47 42.95 -13.00 45.46
C THR A 47 43.86 -13.30 46.66
N GLN A 48 44.76 -12.38 47.05
CA GLN A 48 45.64 -12.48 48.21
C GLN A 48 45.66 -11.19 49.06
N ASP A 49 45.90 -11.30 50.36
CA ASP A 49 45.96 -10.17 51.30
C ASP A 49 44.69 -9.29 51.41
N TYR A 50 43.52 -9.87 51.10
CA TYR A 50 42.20 -9.21 51.14
C TYR A 50 41.98 -8.34 52.39
N ASN A 51 42.17 -8.92 53.58
CA ASN A 51 41.93 -8.24 54.87
C ASN A 51 42.85 -7.03 55.10
N LYS A 52 44.08 -7.06 54.56
CA LYS A 52 45.04 -5.96 54.71
C LYS A 52 44.71 -4.85 53.73
N THR A 53 44.36 -5.21 52.49
CA THR A 53 43.98 -4.26 51.45
C THR A 53 42.66 -3.56 51.77
N GLU A 54 41.66 -4.26 52.30
CA GLU A 54 40.40 -3.67 52.75
C GLU A 54 40.63 -2.60 53.83
N LYS A 55 41.44 -2.91 54.86
CA LYS A 55 41.77 -1.95 55.92
C LYS A 55 42.46 -0.70 55.38
N HIS A 56 43.44 -0.87 54.48
CA HIS A 56 44.13 0.27 53.86
C HIS A 56 43.20 1.12 53.00
N LEU A 57 42.35 0.49 52.19
CA LEU A 57 41.37 1.19 51.35
C LEU A 57 40.33 1.94 52.18
N ASN A 58 39.87 1.37 53.29
CA ASN A 58 38.97 2.05 54.21
C ASN A 58 39.63 3.25 54.91
N ILE A 59 40.90 3.14 55.32
CA ILE A 59 41.63 4.29 55.88
C ILE A 59 41.79 5.41 54.83
N LEU A 60 42.07 5.05 53.58
CA LEU A 60 42.14 6.00 52.47
C LEU A 60 40.78 6.65 52.20
N LYS A 61 39.69 5.88 52.23
CA LYS A 61 38.31 6.37 52.11
C LYS A 61 38.04 7.45 53.16
N GLU A 62 38.29 7.16 54.44
CA GLU A 62 38.05 8.11 55.54
C GLU A 62 38.90 9.39 55.42
N ARG A 63 40.18 9.27 55.05
CA ARG A 63 41.03 10.44 54.79
C ARG A 63 40.52 11.30 53.65
N LEU A 64 40.12 10.66 52.54
CA LEU A 64 39.61 11.35 51.37
C LEU A 64 38.30 12.07 51.70
N LEU A 65 37.37 11.42 52.40
CA LEU A 65 36.13 12.03 52.86
C LEU A 65 36.37 13.27 53.71
N LYS A 66 37.34 13.20 54.64
CA LYS A 66 37.73 14.34 55.48
C LYS A 66 38.30 15.51 54.66
N CYS A 67 39.11 15.23 53.63
CA CYS A 67 39.60 16.28 52.72
C CYS A 67 38.45 16.92 51.91
N ILE A 68 37.48 16.12 51.48
CA ILE A 68 36.28 16.57 50.75
C ILE A 68 35.37 17.44 51.65
N GLU A 69 35.36 17.22 52.97
CA GLU A 69 34.63 18.08 53.91
C GLU A 69 35.16 19.50 53.99
N THR A 70 36.48 19.65 53.87
CA THR A 70 37.18 20.94 53.90
C THR A 70 37.32 21.59 52.53
N LEU A 71 36.97 20.87 51.45
CA LEU A 71 37.09 21.37 50.09
C LEU A 71 36.01 22.40 49.79
N GLU A 72 36.44 23.62 49.46
CA GLU A 72 35.57 24.68 48.98
C GLU A 72 35.66 24.76 47.46
N VAL A 73 34.49 24.74 46.80
CA VAL A 73 34.40 24.73 45.33
C VAL A 73 33.80 26.06 44.86
N PRO A 74 34.29 26.67 43.77
CA PRO A 74 33.69 27.86 43.18
C PRO A 74 32.22 27.63 42.80
N VAL A 75 31.33 28.53 43.20
CA VAL A 75 29.87 28.40 42.98
C VAL A 75 29.49 28.38 41.48
N ASP A 76 30.28 29.03 40.63
CA ASP A 76 29.99 29.14 39.19
C ASP A 76 30.04 27.78 38.48
N GLU A 77 30.98 26.91 38.86
CA GLU A 77 31.09 25.55 38.32
C GLU A 77 29.93 24.65 38.75
N LEU A 78 29.41 24.86 39.97
CA LEU A 78 28.31 24.07 40.52
C LEU A 78 26.98 24.39 39.81
N ASN A 79 26.75 25.68 39.52
CA ASN A 79 25.58 26.14 38.76
C ASN A 79 25.64 25.67 37.30
N TYR A 80 26.82 25.64 36.69
CA TYR A 80 27.04 25.07 35.37
C TYR A 80 26.67 23.58 35.33
N LEU A 81 27.16 22.78 36.29
CA LEU A 81 26.83 21.36 36.42
C LEU A 81 25.33 21.10 36.57
N SER A 82 24.63 21.89 37.38
CA SER A 82 23.17 21.77 37.52
C SER A 82 22.43 22.11 36.21
N SER A 83 22.95 23.08 35.45
CA SER A 83 22.39 23.45 34.16
C SER A 83 22.59 22.34 33.13
N VAL A 84 23.78 21.73 33.09
CA VAL A 84 24.08 20.56 32.24
C VAL A 84 23.20 19.37 32.60
N GLU A 85 22.94 19.11 33.89
CA GLU A 85 22.06 18.02 34.31
C GLU A 85 20.60 18.22 33.83
N LYS A 86 20.10 19.46 33.87
CA LYS A 86 18.77 19.80 33.35
C LYS A 86 18.69 19.57 31.84
N VAL A 87 19.68 20.07 31.10
CA VAL A 87 19.77 19.86 29.64
C VAL A 87 19.82 18.37 29.31
N LEU A 88 20.62 17.59 30.05
CA LEU A 88 20.70 16.13 29.85
C LEU A 88 19.34 15.43 30.08
N LYS A 89 18.57 15.86 31.07
CA LYS A 89 17.23 15.29 31.34
C LYS A 89 16.24 15.65 30.24
N GLU A 90 16.28 16.88 29.74
CA GLU A 90 15.44 17.31 28.61
C GLU A 90 15.79 16.56 27.33
N GLU A 91 17.08 16.39 27.06
CA GLU A 91 17.57 15.68 25.88
C GLU A 91 17.18 14.20 25.93
N LYS A 92 17.29 13.55 27.10
CA LYS A 92 16.80 12.18 27.30
C LYS A 92 15.31 12.03 27.02
N LYS A 93 14.48 13.00 27.44
CA LYS A 93 13.04 12.97 27.15
C LYS A 93 12.77 13.10 25.65
N LYS A 94 13.48 14.00 24.97
CA LYS A 94 13.39 14.14 23.51
C LYS A 94 13.81 12.86 22.79
N TYR A 95 14.89 12.23 23.26
CA TYR A 95 15.36 10.96 22.69
C TYR A 95 14.29 9.88 22.79
N ILE A 96 13.67 9.69 23.96
CA ILE A 96 12.59 8.70 24.16
C ILE A 96 11.41 8.99 23.22
N LEU A 97 10.96 10.25 23.14
CA LEU A 97 9.88 10.64 22.22
C LEU A 97 10.23 10.38 20.75
N MET A 98 11.49 10.61 20.38
CA MET A 98 11.96 10.39 19.01
C MET A 98 12.07 8.89 18.68
N GLU A 99 12.48 8.07 19.65
CA GLU A 99 12.50 6.60 19.54
C GLU A 99 11.07 6.03 19.38
N GLU A 100 10.12 6.51 20.18
CA GLU A 100 8.70 6.16 20.06
C GLU A 100 8.13 6.58 18.71
N GLY A 101 8.45 7.80 18.25
CA GLY A 101 8.02 8.30 16.94
C GLY A 101 8.63 7.51 15.78
N LEU A 102 9.89 7.10 15.89
CA LEU A 102 10.56 6.27 14.89
C LEU A 102 9.90 4.90 14.79
N LYS A 103 9.59 4.28 15.93
CA LYS A 103 8.88 2.99 15.97
C LYS A 103 7.49 3.09 15.35
N HIS A 104 6.76 4.16 15.64
CA HIS A 104 5.45 4.41 15.03
C HIS A 104 5.54 4.53 13.50
N LEU A 105 6.52 5.27 13.00
CA LEU A 105 6.76 5.41 11.57
C LEU A 105 7.12 4.07 10.90
N GLU A 106 7.91 3.24 11.56
CA GLU A 106 8.25 1.90 11.07
C GLU A 106 7.02 0.98 10.99
N GLU A 107 6.10 1.08 11.95
CA GLU A 107 4.82 0.37 11.95
C GLU A 107 3.91 0.85 10.79
N GLU A 108 3.83 2.16 10.53
CA GLU A 108 3.09 2.72 9.38
C GLU A 108 3.67 2.25 8.05
N ILE A 109 5.00 2.32 7.87
CA ILE A 109 5.67 1.85 6.66
C ILE A 109 5.39 0.36 6.42
N SER A 110 5.45 -0.45 7.49
CA SER A 110 5.18 -1.88 7.40
C SER A 110 3.74 -2.17 6.98
N LYS A 111 2.78 -1.40 7.51
CA LYS A 111 1.37 -1.49 7.13
C LYS A 111 1.16 -1.10 5.67
N ASP A 112 1.75 0.01 5.24
CA ASP A 112 1.65 0.47 3.85
C ASP A 112 2.26 -0.54 2.88
N LEU A 113 3.41 -1.14 3.23
CA LEU A 113 4.05 -2.18 2.43
C LEU A 113 3.15 -3.41 2.27
N LEU A 114 2.46 -3.83 3.35
CA LEU A 114 1.52 -4.94 3.30
C LEU A 114 0.29 -4.61 2.42
N THR A 115 -0.21 -3.37 2.48
CA THR A 115 -1.29 -2.93 1.59
C THR A 115 -0.84 -2.91 0.13
N LEU A 116 0.38 -2.46 -0.15
CA LEU A 116 0.97 -2.44 -1.49
C LEU A 116 1.07 -3.85 -2.06
N HIS A 117 1.57 -4.82 -1.28
CA HIS A 117 1.62 -6.23 -1.68
C HIS A 117 0.22 -6.77 -2.01
N THR A 118 -0.77 -6.47 -1.15
CA THR A 118 -2.16 -6.91 -1.37
C THR A 118 -2.74 -6.32 -2.67
N VAL A 119 -2.39 -5.07 -2.99
CA VAL A 119 -2.81 -4.43 -4.25
C VAL A 119 -2.09 -5.06 -5.44
N ASP A 120 -0.79 -5.36 -5.35
CA ASP A 120 -0.04 -6.06 -6.40
C ASP A 120 -0.65 -7.43 -6.71
N ASP A 121 -0.96 -8.22 -5.67
CA ASP A 121 -1.62 -9.52 -5.82
C ASP A 121 -2.96 -9.38 -6.58
N LYS A 122 -3.77 -8.38 -6.23
CA LYS A 122 -5.03 -8.09 -6.92
C LYS A 122 -4.81 -7.70 -8.38
N ILE A 123 -3.80 -6.87 -8.67
CA ILE A 123 -3.44 -6.50 -10.04
C ILE A 123 -3.07 -7.75 -10.84
N GLN A 124 -2.24 -8.63 -10.29
CA GLN A 124 -1.86 -9.87 -10.97
C GLN A 124 -3.05 -10.80 -11.24
N ILE A 125 -3.98 -10.92 -10.29
CA ILE A 125 -5.21 -11.70 -10.48
C ILE A 125 -6.06 -11.10 -11.61
N LEU A 126 -6.25 -9.78 -11.61
CA LEU A 126 -7.02 -9.09 -12.65
C LEU A 126 -6.36 -9.22 -14.02
N GLN A 127 -5.03 -9.09 -14.10
CA GLN A 127 -4.28 -9.30 -15.35
C GLN A 127 -4.47 -10.72 -15.90
N LYS A 128 -4.42 -11.75 -15.03
CA LYS A 128 -4.71 -13.14 -15.44
C LYS A 128 -6.12 -13.28 -15.98
N LYS A 129 -7.12 -12.68 -15.31
CA LYS A 129 -8.52 -12.71 -15.74
C LYS A 129 -8.74 -12.01 -17.08
N ILE A 130 -8.13 -10.84 -17.28
CA ILE A 130 -8.17 -10.12 -18.56
C ILE A 130 -7.57 -10.98 -19.67
N LYS A 131 -6.43 -11.64 -19.43
CA LYS A 131 -5.81 -12.53 -20.42
C LYS A 131 -6.71 -13.70 -20.79
N ALA A 132 -7.39 -14.31 -19.82
CA ALA A 132 -8.34 -15.40 -20.06
C ALA A 132 -9.55 -14.93 -20.89
N LEU A 133 -10.19 -13.82 -20.48
CA LEU A 133 -11.32 -13.24 -21.21
C LEU A 133 -10.95 -12.82 -22.63
N LYS A 134 -9.73 -12.30 -22.83
CA LYS A 134 -9.24 -11.96 -24.16
C LYS A 134 -9.11 -13.19 -25.04
N HIS A 135 -8.63 -14.31 -24.50
CA HIS A 135 -8.56 -15.57 -25.24
C HIS A 135 -9.97 -16.07 -25.60
N GLU A 136 -10.89 -16.08 -24.64
CA GLU A 136 -12.28 -16.49 -24.85
C GLU A 136 -12.97 -15.64 -25.93
N LEU A 137 -12.79 -14.32 -25.87
CA LEU A 137 -13.29 -13.40 -26.90
C LEU A 137 -12.72 -13.74 -28.29
N THR A 138 -11.40 -13.95 -28.40
CA THR A 138 -10.80 -14.31 -29.70
C THR A 138 -11.28 -15.65 -30.24
N THR A 139 -11.61 -16.61 -29.36
CA THR A 139 -12.20 -17.89 -29.77
C THR A 139 -13.63 -17.68 -30.27
N LEU A 140 -14.44 -16.92 -29.55
CA LEU A 140 -15.82 -16.62 -29.94
C LEU A 140 -15.90 -15.82 -31.25
N GLU A 141 -15.01 -14.85 -31.44
CA GLU A 141 -14.88 -14.11 -32.70
C GLU A 141 -14.54 -15.05 -33.86
N ALA A 142 -13.61 -16.00 -33.67
CA ALA A 142 -13.28 -16.98 -34.71
C ALA A 142 -14.44 -17.94 -35.03
N GLU A 143 -15.21 -18.37 -34.01
CA GLU A 143 -16.40 -19.19 -34.19
C GLU A 143 -17.51 -18.43 -34.93
N ALA A 144 -17.71 -17.16 -34.60
CA ALA A 144 -18.64 -16.27 -35.29
C ALA A 144 -18.22 -16.08 -36.75
N ASP A 145 -16.94 -15.77 -37.00
CA ASP A 145 -16.40 -15.62 -38.36
C ASP A 145 -16.59 -16.91 -39.18
N GLU A 146 -16.39 -18.10 -38.62
CA GLU A 146 -16.67 -19.39 -39.26
C GLU A 146 -18.16 -19.57 -39.60
N LEU A 147 -19.06 -19.16 -38.71
CA LEU A 147 -20.51 -19.20 -38.92
C LEU A 147 -20.93 -18.28 -40.07
N PHE A 148 -20.44 -17.03 -40.07
CA PHE A 148 -20.77 -16.03 -41.08
C PHE A 148 -20.05 -16.27 -42.41
N HIS A 149 -18.87 -16.91 -42.42
CA HIS A 149 -18.16 -17.24 -43.66
C HIS A 149 -18.70 -18.48 -44.38
N ARG A 150 -19.44 -19.36 -43.69
CA ARG A 150 -20.08 -20.52 -44.33
C ARG A 150 -21.19 -20.12 -45.30
N ASP A 151 -21.72 -18.90 -45.19
CA ASP A 151 -22.85 -18.39 -45.98
C ASP A 151 -22.47 -17.32 -47.02
N VAL A 152 -21.18 -17.13 -47.31
CA VAL A 152 -20.69 -16.13 -48.30
C VAL A 152 -21.16 -16.43 -49.73
N ASN A 153 -21.77 -17.60 -49.96
CA ASN A 153 -22.41 -17.91 -51.25
C ASN A 153 -23.93 -17.68 -51.27
N HIS A 154 -24.59 -17.41 -50.14
CA HIS A 154 -26.04 -17.22 -50.09
C HIS A 154 -26.38 -16.13 -49.07
N ASP A 155 -26.38 -14.88 -49.52
CA ASP A 155 -26.61 -13.66 -48.72
C ASP A 155 -27.92 -13.63 -47.90
N LEU A 156 -28.77 -14.67 -47.95
CA LEU A 156 -29.99 -14.81 -47.14
C LEU A 156 -30.40 -16.27 -46.87
N GLY A 157 -29.53 -17.28 -47.08
CA GLY A 157 -29.93 -18.70 -46.98
C GLY A 157 -31.11 -19.10 -47.90
N LEU A 158 -31.43 -18.27 -48.90
CA LEU A 158 -32.54 -18.50 -49.80
C LEU A 158 -32.16 -19.56 -50.84
N PRO A 159 -33.04 -20.53 -51.14
CA PRO A 159 -32.81 -21.43 -52.25
C PRO A 159 -32.69 -20.60 -53.54
N GLY A 160 -31.58 -20.77 -54.25
CA GLY A 160 -31.33 -20.06 -55.51
C GLY A 160 -32.50 -20.27 -56.48
N LEU A 161 -33.19 -19.20 -56.84
CA LEU A 161 -34.27 -19.26 -57.83
C LEU A 161 -33.67 -19.71 -59.17
N SER A 162 -34.10 -20.88 -59.66
CA SER A 162 -33.61 -21.42 -60.94
C SER A 162 -33.84 -20.41 -62.07
N VAL A 163 -32.81 -20.21 -62.89
CA VAL A 163 -32.84 -19.31 -64.07
C VAL A 163 -33.97 -19.68 -65.05
N GLU A 164 -34.48 -20.90 -64.98
CA GLU A 164 -35.62 -21.38 -65.78
C GLU A 164 -36.90 -20.60 -65.46
N TYR A 165 -37.13 -20.17 -64.22
CA TYR A 165 -38.30 -19.34 -63.87
C TYR A 165 -38.29 -17.98 -64.58
N PHE A 166 -37.11 -17.43 -64.86
CA PHE A 166 -36.95 -16.17 -65.60
C PHE A 166 -37.09 -16.34 -67.13
N LYS A 167 -37.14 -17.58 -67.63
CA LYS A 167 -37.38 -17.90 -69.05
C LYS A 167 -38.86 -18.13 -69.37
N LEU A 168 -39.72 -18.34 -68.37
CA LEU A 168 -41.15 -18.36 -68.62
C LEU A 168 -41.61 -16.96 -69.03
N PRO A 169 -42.50 -16.84 -70.05
CA PRO A 169 -43.15 -15.58 -70.32
C PRO A 169 -43.77 -15.05 -69.02
N ALA A 170 -43.49 -13.79 -68.68
CA ALA A 170 -44.11 -13.18 -67.51
C ALA A 170 -45.63 -13.39 -67.59
N LEU A 171 -46.26 -13.84 -66.50
CA LEU A 171 -47.69 -14.15 -66.46
C LEU A 171 -48.55 -13.01 -67.03
N GLN A 172 -48.09 -11.77 -66.82
CA GLN A 172 -48.68 -10.55 -67.38
C GLN A 172 -48.80 -10.59 -68.92
N ASN A 173 -47.78 -11.10 -69.62
CA ASN A 173 -47.79 -11.24 -71.08
C ASN A 173 -48.72 -12.35 -71.58
N GLU A 174 -48.92 -13.40 -70.79
CA GLU A 174 -49.88 -14.48 -71.13
C GLU A 174 -51.32 -14.03 -70.86
N VAL A 175 -51.57 -13.29 -69.79
CA VAL A 175 -52.90 -12.71 -69.49
C VAL A 175 -53.35 -11.74 -70.58
N LEU A 176 -52.42 -11.00 -71.20
CA LEU A 176 -52.71 -10.10 -72.33
C LEU A 176 -53.06 -10.82 -73.65
N LYS A 177 -52.79 -12.13 -73.77
CA LYS A 177 -53.18 -12.93 -74.96
C LYS A 177 -54.61 -13.48 -74.86
N ILE A 178 -55.26 -13.30 -73.72
CA ILE A 178 -56.61 -13.83 -73.47
C ILE A 178 -57.63 -12.92 -74.15
N GLU A 179 -58.52 -13.52 -74.95
CA GLU A 179 -59.46 -12.82 -75.84
C GLU A 179 -60.48 -11.96 -75.07
N ASN A 180 -60.79 -12.32 -73.81
CA ASN A 180 -61.65 -11.56 -72.91
C ASN A 180 -61.08 -11.49 -71.48
N PRO A 181 -60.20 -10.52 -71.18
CA PRO A 181 -59.54 -10.42 -69.88
C PRO A 181 -60.50 -10.00 -68.75
N HIS A 182 -61.61 -9.34 -69.07
CA HIS A 182 -62.58 -8.89 -68.08
C HIS A 182 -63.40 -10.04 -67.51
N ALA A 183 -63.83 -10.99 -68.35
CA ALA A 183 -64.53 -12.18 -67.88
C ALA A 183 -63.64 -13.04 -66.96
N LEU A 184 -62.35 -13.20 -67.31
CA LEU A 184 -61.40 -13.88 -66.45
C LEU A 184 -61.23 -13.17 -65.10
N LEU A 185 -61.19 -11.84 -65.09
CA LEU A 185 -61.06 -11.08 -63.86
C LEU A 185 -62.29 -11.24 -62.95
N ASP A 186 -63.48 -11.27 -63.54
CA ASP A 186 -64.74 -11.52 -62.83
C ASP A 186 -64.75 -12.93 -62.23
N ASP A 187 -64.37 -13.94 -63.02
CA ASP A 187 -64.25 -15.33 -62.54
C ASP A 187 -63.21 -15.47 -61.42
N MET A 188 -62.05 -14.83 -61.56
CA MET A 188 -61.02 -14.80 -60.51
C MET A 188 -61.51 -14.10 -59.24
N ASN A 189 -62.32 -13.05 -59.38
CA ASN A 189 -62.90 -12.35 -58.24
C ASN A 189 -63.96 -13.22 -57.54
N ILE A 190 -64.78 -13.95 -58.31
CA ILE A 190 -65.74 -14.93 -57.77
C ILE A 190 -64.98 -16.03 -57.01
N ILE A 191 -63.93 -16.59 -57.59
CA ILE A 191 -63.09 -17.63 -56.95
C ILE A 191 -62.42 -17.07 -55.69
N LYS A 192 -61.88 -15.85 -55.73
CA LYS A 192 -61.27 -15.20 -54.56
C LYS A 192 -62.26 -14.99 -53.43
N GLN A 193 -63.52 -14.72 -53.76
CA GLN A 193 -64.58 -14.52 -52.78
C GLN A 193 -65.24 -15.82 -52.30
N SER A 194 -64.90 -16.97 -52.91
CA SER A 194 -65.41 -18.27 -52.51
C SER A 194 -64.93 -18.63 -51.10
N ASP A 195 -65.74 -19.41 -50.41
CA ASP A 195 -65.46 -19.82 -49.03
C ASP A 195 -64.24 -20.75 -48.97
N GLU A 196 -64.01 -21.57 -50.00
CA GLU A 196 -62.82 -22.43 -50.11
C GLU A 196 -61.53 -21.62 -50.20
N MET A 197 -61.51 -20.53 -50.98
CA MET A 197 -60.32 -19.69 -51.11
C MET A 197 -60.05 -18.90 -49.82
N LYS A 198 -61.11 -18.44 -49.14
CA LYS A 198 -60.96 -17.80 -47.82
C LYS A 198 -60.39 -18.76 -46.79
N ASN A 199 -60.91 -19.99 -46.73
CA ASN A 199 -60.40 -21.02 -45.83
C ASN A 199 -58.92 -21.34 -46.11
N MET A 200 -58.53 -21.40 -47.39
CA MET A 200 -57.13 -21.61 -47.76
C MET A 200 -56.25 -20.41 -47.33
N MET A 201 -56.75 -19.18 -47.47
CA MET A 201 -56.04 -17.98 -47.07
C MET A 201 -55.84 -17.90 -45.55
N GLU A 202 -56.88 -18.17 -44.77
CA GLU A 202 -56.80 -18.24 -43.30
C GLU A 202 -55.84 -19.34 -42.84
N PHE A 203 -55.86 -20.51 -43.50
CA PHE A 203 -54.92 -21.59 -43.19
C PHE A 203 -53.46 -21.19 -43.45
N LEU A 204 -53.19 -20.50 -44.56
CA LEU A 204 -51.85 -20.00 -44.85
C LEU A 204 -51.41 -18.93 -43.84
N GLU A 205 -52.31 -18.03 -43.46
CA GLU A 205 -52.04 -16.99 -42.46
C GLU A 205 -51.68 -17.61 -41.10
N GLN A 206 -52.43 -18.64 -40.66
CA GLN A 206 -52.10 -19.40 -39.45
C GLN A 206 -50.74 -20.10 -39.53
N LEU A 207 -50.39 -20.66 -40.69
CA LEU A 207 -49.07 -21.27 -40.88
C LEU A 207 -47.93 -20.24 -40.78
N TYR A 208 -48.14 -19.04 -41.31
CA TYR A 208 -47.17 -17.94 -41.20
C TYR A 208 -47.02 -17.45 -39.76
N GLU A 209 -48.12 -17.24 -39.04
CA GLU A 209 -48.06 -16.87 -37.61
C GLU A 209 -47.33 -17.94 -36.79
N MET A 210 -47.59 -19.23 -37.06
CA MET A 210 -46.91 -20.32 -36.37
C MET A 210 -45.40 -20.35 -36.66
N ALA A 211 -44.98 -20.08 -37.89
CA ALA A 211 -43.56 -20.02 -38.27
C ALA A 211 -42.84 -18.83 -37.60
N ASP A 212 -43.47 -17.66 -37.56
CA ASP A 212 -42.90 -16.47 -36.91
C ASP A 212 -42.77 -16.67 -35.39
N HIS A 213 -43.74 -17.33 -34.75
CA HIS A 213 -43.66 -17.64 -33.32
C HIS A 213 -42.54 -18.64 -33.00
N GLN A 214 -42.30 -19.64 -33.85
CA GLN A 214 -41.18 -20.58 -33.67
C GLN A 214 -39.81 -19.87 -33.76
N CYS A 215 -39.67 -18.83 -34.59
CA CYS A 215 -38.43 -18.05 -34.64
C CYS A 215 -38.18 -17.19 -33.38
N THR A 216 -39.20 -16.86 -32.59
CA THR A 216 -39.05 -16.08 -31.35
C THR A 216 -38.81 -16.90 -30.09
N GLU A 217 -39.11 -18.20 -30.09
CA GLU A 217 -38.89 -19.09 -28.92
C GLU A 217 -37.49 -19.74 -28.90
N GLU A 218 -36.71 -19.65 -29.99
CA GLU A 218 -35.33 -20.16 -30.09
C GLU A 218 -34.23 -19.09 -29.85
N GLN A 219 -34.58 -17.94 -29.24
CA GLN A 219 -33.64 -16.92 -28.73
C GLN A 219 -33.66 -16.85 -27.20
#